data_AF-A0A2G2Q4P1-F1
#
_entry.id   AF-A0A2G2Q4P1-F1
#
_cell.length_a   1.000
_cell.length_b   1.000
_cell.length_c   1.000
_cell.angle_alpha   90.00
_cell.angle_beta   90.00
_cell.angle_gamma   90.00
#
_symmetry.space_group_name_H-M   'P 1'
#
loop_
_entity.id
_entity.type
_entity.pdbx_description
1 polymer ?
#
loop_
_entity_poly.entity_id
_entity_poly.type
_entity_poly.pdbx_seq_one_letter_code
_entity_poly.pdbx_strand_id
1 'polypeptide(L)'
;MDSSNDKDNIEAYSKLLEELKFEFSLIFQKCNMTGEAHNQLHNFLVPVKNIFKSLSSSELVKCQDSYDKLNTHLKEYKKYFKTII
;
A
#
# COMPACT_ATOMS: atom_id res chain seq x y z
N MET A 1 -2.31 16.06 22.87
CA MET A 1 -0.85 16.22 23.01
C MET A 1 -0.32 14.80 23.02
N ASP A 2 0.08 14.23 21.90
CA ASP A 2 1.08 14.75 20.99
C ASP A 2 0.66 14.55 19.52
N SER A 3 0.82 15.61 18.75
CA SER A 3 0.57 15.64 17.32
C SER A 3 1.91 15.52 16.63
N SER A 4 1.99 14.58 15.68
CA SER A 4 2.77 14.73 14.46
C SER A 4 4.28 14.57 14.60
N ASN A 5 4.79 13.33 14.55
CA ASN A 5 5.96 13.02 13.72
C ASN A 5 6.19 11.51 13.42
N ASP A 6 5.13 10.69 13.28
CA ASP A 6 5.28 9.29 12.80
C ASP A 6 5.96 9.22 11.43
N LYS A 7 5.91 10.32 10.66
CA LYS A 7 6.59 10.45 9.39
C LYS A 7 8.11 10.54 9.49
N ASP A 8 8.68 10.74 10.67
CA ASP A 8 10.12 10.85 10.91
C ASP A 8 10.70 9.65 11.67
N ASN A 9 9.86 8.66 11.96
CA ASN A 9 10.27 7.43 12.62
C ASN A 9 10.32 6.26 11.62
N ILE A 10 11.53 5.82 11.25
CA ILE A 10 11.75 4.67 10.36
C ILE A 10 11.11 3.39 10.94
N GLU A 11 11.07 3.25 12.26
CA GLU A 11 10.43 2.11 12.92
C GLU A 11 8.90 2.11 12.71
N ALA A 12 8.27 3.29 12.71
CA ALA A 12 6.84 3.43 12.42
C ALA A 12 6.51 2.99 10.98
N TYR A 13 7.36 3.33 10.01
CA TYR A 13 7.22 2.82 8.64
C TYR A 13 7.39 1.30 8.55
N SER A 14 8.28 0.73 9.33
CA SER A 14 8.52 -0.72 9.35
C SER A 14 7.29 -1.46 9.88
N LYS A 15 6.71 -0.98 10.98
CA LYS A 15 5.47 -1.52 11.53
C LYS A 15 4.29 -1.37 10.56
N LEU A 16 4.11 -0.18 9.99
CA LEU A 16 3.09 0.08 8.98
C LEU A 16 3.25 -0.85 7.77
N LEU A 17 4.47 -1.11 7.32
CA LEU A 17 4.76 -2.01 6.22
C LEU A 17 4.34 -3.46 6.52
N GLU A 18 4.56 -3.93 7.75
CA GLU A 18 4.14 -5.27 8.16
C GLU A 18 2.62 -5.39 8.15
N GLU A 19 1.91 -4.41 8.70
CA GLU A 19 0.44 -4.36 8.66
C GLU A 19 -0.08 -4.31 7.22
N LEU A 20 0.51 -3.47 6.37
CA LEU A 20 0.13 -3.38 4.96
C LEU A 20 0.36 -4.69 4.20
N LYS A 21 1.48 -5.39 4.44
CA LYS A 21 1.76 -6.70 3.83
C LYS A 21 0.73 -7.74 4.28
N PHE A 22 0.36 -7.72 5.56
CA PHE A 22 -0.65 -8.61 6.11
C PHE A 22 -2.01 -8.37 5.45
N GLU A 23 -2.48 -7.12 5.43
CA GLU A 23 -3.73 -6.75 4.78
C GLU A 23 -3.72 -7.07 3.27
N PHE A 24 -2.61 -6.80 2.58
CA PHE A 24 -2.45 -7.19 1.17
C PHE A 24 -2.57 -8.70 0.96
N SER A 25 -1.92 -9.49 1.82
CA SER A 25 -2.02 -10.94 1.77
C SER A 25 -3.46 -11.42 2.00
N LEU A 26 -4.17 -10.78 2.94
CA LEU A 26 -5.58 -11.06 3.18
C LEU A 26 -6.46 -10.71 1.97
N ILE A 27 -6.18 -9.62 1.25
CA ILE A 27 -6.89 -9.28 0.01
C ILE A 27 -6.73 -10.40 -1.02
N PHE A 28 -5.53 -10.95 -1.18
CA PHE A 28 -5.31 -12.11 -2.07
C PHE A 28 -6.00 -13.37 -1.57
N GLN A 29 -5.96 -13.65 -0.27
CA GLN A 29 -6.63 -14.83 0.30
C GLN A 29 -8.15 -14.75 0.21
N LYS A 30 -8.73 -13.56 0.38
CA LYS A 30 -10.16 -13.30 0.25
C LYS A 30 -10.57 -12.97 -1.18
N CYS A 31 -9.63 -12.99 -2.13
CA CYS A 31 -9.90 -12.73 -3.53
C CYS A 31 -10.70 -13.90 -4.11
N ASN A 32 -12.02 -13.77 -4.07
CA ASN A 32 -12.94 -14.66 -4.77
C ASN A 32 -13.25 -14.16 -6.19
N MET A 33 -12.50 -13.15 -6.65
CA MET A 33 -12.66 -12.54 -7.98
C MET A 33 -11.94 -13.42 -9.01
N THR A 34 -12.59 -13.67 -10.14
CA THR A 34 -12.03 -14.40 -11.27
C THR A 34 -12.20 -13.59 -12.56
N GLY A 35 -11.41 -13.87 -13.58
CA GLY A 35 -11.47 -13.16 -14.86
C GLY A 35 -10.83 -11.77 -14.82
N GLU A 36 -11.43 -10.80 -15.52
CA GLU A 36 -10.82 -9.48 -15.74
C GLU A 36 -10.60 -8.70 -14.44
N ALA A 37 -11.51 -8.82 -13.48
CA ALA A 37 -11.43 -8.12 -12.21
C ALA A 37 -10.24 -8.62 -11.34
N HIS A 38 -9.90 -9.92 -11.46
CA HIS A 38 -8.69 -10.48 -10.86
C HIS A 38 -7.42 -9.90 -11.49
N ASN A 39 -7.37 -9.83 -12.83
CA ASN A 39 -6.24 -9.25 -13.54
C ASN A 39 -6.05 -7.77 -13.22
N GLN A 40 -7.14 -7.00 -13.09
CA GLN A 40 -7.08 -5.60 -12.68
C GLN A 40 -6.57 -5.44 -11.25
N LEU A 41 -7.00 -6.31 -10.33
CA LEU A 41 -6.46 -6.34 -8.97
C LEU A 41 -4.96 -6.62 -8.98
N HIS A 42 -4.50 -7.66 -9.67
CA HIS A 42 -3.07 -7.95 -9.75
C HIS A 42 -2.27 -6.80 -10.39
N ASN A 43 -2.77 -6.20 -11.48
CA ASN A 43 -2.15 -5.02 -12.09
C ASN A 43 -2.03 -3.84 -11.12
N PHE A 44 -3.02 -3.65 -10.25
CA PHE A 44 -3.01 -2.63 -9.22
C PHE A 44 -2.04 -2.96 -8.08
N LEU A 45 -1.92 -4.23 -7.67
CA LEU A 45 -1.10 -4.63 -6.53
C LEU A 45 0.39 -4.82 -6.88
N VAL A 46 0.73 -5.06 -8.15
CA VAL A 46 2.12 -5.15 -8.65
C VAL A 46 2.98 -3.93 -8.28
N PRO A 47 2.60 -2.68 -8.60
CA PRO A 47 3.40 -1.50 -8.25
C PRO A 47 3.48 -1.30 -6.73
N VAL A 48 2.45 -1.69 -5.97
CA VAL A 48 2.45 -1.55 -4.50
C VAL A 48 3.53 -2.41 -3.85
N LYS A 49 3.76 -3.63 -4.36
CA LYS A 49 4.88 -4.47 -3.89
C LYS A 49 6.24 -3.79 -4.07
N ASN A 50 6.41 -2.99 -5.12
CA ASN A 50 7.64 -2.22 -5.35
C ASN A 50 7.75 -1.03 -4.37
N ILE A 51 6.63 -0.37 -4.09
CA ILE A 51 6.56 0.71 -3.10
C ILE A 51 6.91 0.16 -1.71
N PHE A 52 6.43 -1.03 -1.35
CA PHE A 52 6.75 -1.73 -0.09
C PHE A 52 8.24 -1.98 0.11
N LYS A 53 8.98 -2.36 -0.95
CA LYS A 53 10.45 -2.47 -0.87
C LYS A 53 11.11 -1.12 -0.57
N SER A 54 10.58 -0.05 -1.14
CA SER A 54 11.11 1.30 -0.95
C SER A 54 10.78 1.85 0.44
N LEU A 55 9.63 1.46 1.00
CA LEU A 55 9.18 1.81 2.35
C LEU A 55 10.00 1.11 3.46
N SER A 56 10.60 -0.06 3.16
CA SER A 56 11.60 -0.74 4.03
C SER A 56 13.03 -0.18 3.91
N SER A 57 13.22 0.96 3.24
CA SER A 57 14.56 1.57 3.16
C SER A 57 15.00 2.12 4.52
N SER A 58 16.30 2.18 4.76
CA SER A 58 16.88 2.87 5.92
C SER A 58 16.91 4.40 5.79
N GLU A 59 16.38 4.95 4.69
CA GLU A 59 16.37 6.39 4.41
C GLU A 59 14.98 6.95 4.62
N LEU A 60 14.86 7.83 5.61
CA LEU A 60 13.57 8.41 6.02
C LEU A 60 12.85 9.13 4.87
N VAL A 61 13.59 9.88 4.06
CA VAL A 61 13.04 10.59 2.88
C VAL A 61 12.47 9.59 1.87
N LYS A 62 13.11 8.42 1.68
CA LYS A 62 12.59 7.37 0.81
C LYS A 62 11.34 6.71 1.39
N CYS A 63 11.29 6.51 2.71
CA CYS A 63 10.10 6.00 3.38
C CYS A 63 8.92 6.97 3.22
N GLN A 64 9.15 8.26 3.45
CA GLN A 64 8.16 9.33 3.28
C GLN A 64 7.63 9.40 1.84
N ASP A 65 8.53 9.45 0.85
CA ASP A 65 8.17 9.48 -0.58
C ASP A 65 7.40 8.21 -0.99
N SER A 66 7.83 7.04 -0.51
CA SER A 66 7.14 5.77 -0.76
C SER A 66 5.75 5.75 -0.14
N TYR A 67 5.60 6.29 1.06
CA TYR A 67 4.31 6.40 1.73
C TYR A 67 3.35 7.32 0.95
N ASP A 68 3.83 8.45 0.47
CA ASP A 68 3.01 9.38 -0.32
C ASP A 68 2.61 8.76 -1.67
N LYS A 69 3.55 8.08 -2.33
CA LYS A 69 3.27 7.29 -3.56
C LYS A 69 2.26 6.20 -3.30
N LEU A 70 2.38 5.46 -2.19
CA LEU A 70 1.41 4.43 -1.81
C LEU A 70 0.02 5.05 -1.63
N ASN A 71 -0.08 6.13 -0.86
CA ASN A 71 -1.35 6.79 -0.58
C ASN A 71 -1.99 7.34 -1.87
N THR A 72 -1.18 7.88 -2.78
CA THR A 72 -1.65 8.32 -4.10
C THR A 72 -2.15 7.16 -4.94
N HIS A 73 -1.39 6.06 -5.01
CA HIS A 73 -1.78 4.85 -5.72
C HIS A 73 -3.08 4.24 -5.15
N LEU A 74 -3.21 4.19 -3.81
CA LEU A 74 -4.43 3.73 -3.14
C LEU A 74 -5.66 4.61 -3.46
N LYS A 75 -5.50 5.91 -3.70
CA LYS A 75 -6.60 6.77 -4.17
C LYS A 75 -7.05 6.40 -5.59
N GLU A 76 -6.15 5.89 -6.41
CA GLU A 76 -6.49 5.37 -7.75
C GLU A 76 -7.25 4.05 -7.69
N TYR A 77 -7.33 3.38 -6.54
CA TYR A 77 -8.14 2.16 -6.36
C TYR A 77 -9.55 2.33 -6.91
N LYS A 78 -10.20 3.48 -6.68
CA LYS A 78 -11.55 3.78 -7.21
C LYS A 78 -11.63 3.83 -8.75
N LYS A 79 -10.51 4.05 -9.44
CA LYS A 79 -10.44 4.00 -10.91
C LYS A 79 -10.47 2.57 -11.43
N TYR A 80 -9.87 1.63 -10.70
CA TYR A 80 -9.85 0.21 -11.03
C TYR A 80 -11.10 -0.53 -10.50
N PHE A 81 -11.58 -0.12 -9.34
CA PHE A 81 -12.76 -0.66 -8.67
C PHE A 81 -13.78 0.46 -8.53
N LYS A 82 -14.45 0.75 -9.65
CA LYS A 82 -15.56 1.70 -9.65
C LYS A 82 -16.61 1.18 -8.69
N THR A 83 -16.83 1.90 -7.60
CA THR A 83 -17.86 1.58 -6.60
C THR A 83 -19.20 1.47 -7.35
N ILE A 84 -19.75 0.26 -7.39
CA ILE A 84 -21.19 0.06 -7.55
C ILE A 84 -21.70 0.16 -6.11
N ILE A 85 -22.05 1.38 -5.70
CA ILE A 85 -22.97 1.61 -4.59
C ILE A 85 -24.07 2.48 -5.18
#